data_AF-A0A429IQR4-F1
#
_entry.id   AF-A0A429IQR4-F1
#
_cell.length_a   1.000
_cell.length_b   1.000
_cell.length_c   1.000
_cell.angle_alpha   90.00
_cell.angle_beta   90.00
_cell.angle_gamma   90.00
#
_symmetry.space_group_name_H-M   'P 1'
#
loop_
_entity.id
_entity.type
_entity.pdbx_description
1 polymer ?
#
loop_
_entity_poly.entity_id
_entity_poly.type
_entity_poly.pdbx_seq_one_letter_code
_entity_poly.pdbx_strand_id
1 'polypeptide(L)'
;MSIMDPTTDNGSSDGPGDGPGSGPDGPGDRPGDASGDPVNASGGGPGHSPDAPTDGPLAFQLVLLRRMADHQPGLVEDALRTLGASRADLREANRRWQAWAHSPRSRGAVGRYRSLLGRPESVTTRRIGDLTCEALTWPVPLWPDLRFEVLTGPQGTAWNAWLVRAPGAPGPDLRTTDDLVPWSCTVDEVARAFAPARPMEGTAPTRWRLAFTAPDAQGERRATVAEFTWGLLQRTIE
;
A
#
# COMPACT_ATOMS: atom_id res chain seq x y z
N MET A 1 6.68 8.20 17.78
CA MET A 1 7.13 7.26 16.75
C MET A 1 7.77 8.10 15.65
N SER A 2 9.10 8.19 15.61
CA SER A 2 9.79 8.98 14.59
C SER A 2 9.62 8.31 13.23
N ILE A 3 9.08 9.06 12.28
CA ILE A 3 9.08 8.73 10.86
C ILE A 3 10.53 8.81 10.39
N MET A 4 11.04 7.72 9.83
CA MET A 4 12.39 7.67 9.27
C MET A 4 12.31 8.13 7.81
N ASP A 5 13.05 9.18 7.47
CA ASP A 5 13.21 9.70 6.11
C ASP A 5 13.91 8.68 5.22
N PRO A 6 13.35 8.29 4.06
CA PRO A 6 14.10 7.59 3.03
C PRO A 6 14.72 8.63 2.09
N THR A 7 15.86 9.21 2.48
CA THR A 7 16.72 9.93 1.53
C THR A 7 17.50 8.89 0.75
N THR A 8 17.09 8.61 -0.49
CA THR A 8 18.00 8.02 -1.49
C THR A 8 18.49 9.13 -2.40
N ASP A 9 19.75 9.46 -2.16
CA ASP A 9 20.66 10.28 -2.95
C ASP A 9 20.77 9.75 -4.38
N ASN A 10 20.64 10.64 -5.37
CA ASN A 10 20.84 10.31 -6.78
C ASN A 10 21.95 11.22 -7.32
N GLY A 11 23.18 10.74 -7.22
CA GLY A 11 24.36 11.40 -7.75
C GLY A 11 24.37 11.41 -9.28
N SER A 12 24.15 12.60 -9.85
CA SER A 12 24.48 12.92 -11.24
C SER A 12 26.00 12.98 -11.43
N SER A 13 26.49 12.45 -12.54
CA SER A 13 27.79 12.83 -13.11
C SER A 13 27.70 12.87 -14.65
N ASP A 14 28.51 13.76 -15.21
CA ASP A 14 28.49 14.39 -16.54
C ASP A 14 28.63 13.49 -17.80
N GLY A 15 28.31 14.08 -18.97
CA GLY A 15 28.48 13.59 -20.35
C GLY A 15 29.94 13.50 -20.85
N PRO A 16 30.30 13.62 -22.15
CA PRO A 16 29.61 14.31 -23.28
C PRO A 16 29.71 13.63 -24.70
N GLY A 17 29.16 14.26 -25.75
CA GLY A 17 29.87 14.40 -27.06
C GLY A 17 29.25 13.83 -28.37
N ASP A 18 29.02 14.74 -29.32
CA ASP A 18 29.12 14.67 -30.80
C ASP A 18 27.99 14.15 -31.73
N GLY A 19 27.56 15.05 -32.65
CA GLY A 19 26.81 14.77 -33.91
C GLY A 19 27.76 14.52 -35.10
N PRO A 20 27.45 14.83 -36.40
CA PRO A 20 26.23 15.39 -37.03
C PRO A 20 25.78 14.65 -38.34
N GLY A 21 24.75 15.14 -39.05
CA GLY A 21 24.58 14.83 -40.49
C GLY A 21 23.20 14.98 -41.16
N SER A 22 22.96 16.17 -41.75
CA SER A 22 22.37 16.46 -43.09
C SER A 22 20.97 15.98 -43.55
N GLY A 23 20.17 16.93 -44.09
CA GLY A 23 18.90 16.76 -44.84
C GLY A 23 19.09 16.29 -46.31
N PRO A 24 18.15 16.50 -47.27
CA PRO A 24 17.31 17.71 -47.45
C PRO A 24 15.85 17.54 -48.01
N ASP A 25 15.15 18.69 -48.10
CA ASP A 25 14.12 19.19 -49.06
C ASP A 25 12.74 18.52 -49.33
N GLY A 26 11.70 19.38 -49.32
CA GLY A 26 10.25 19.14 -49.54
C GLY A 26 9.79 19.02 -51.02
N PRO A 27 8.61 19.53 -51.50
CA PRO A 27 7.61 20.44 -50.90
C PRO A 27 6.08 20.18 -51.23
N GLY A 28 5.20 21.03 -50.67
CA GLY A 28 3.87 21.46 -51.23
C GLY A 28 2.63 20.59 -50.94
N ASP A 29 1.37 21.03 -50.97
CA ASP A 29 0.70 22.34 -50.92
C ASP A 29 -0.81 22.03 -50.64
N ARG A 30 -1.48 22.94 -49.93
CA ARG A 30 -2.92 23.29 -49.88
C ARG A 30 -4.07 22.39 -49.31
N PRO A 31 -5.17 23.06 -48.85
CA PRO A 31 -6.31 22.49 -48.11
C PRO A 31 -7.61 22.40 -48.95
N GLY A 32 -8.59 21.61 -48.50
CA GLY A 32 -9.96 21.62 -49.04
C GLY A 32 -10.94 20.65 -48.37
N ASP A 33 -12.04 21.22 -47.89
CA ASP A 33 -13.40 20.67 -47.63
C ASP A 33 -13.60 19.36 -46.85
N ALA A 34 -14.41 19.45 -45.78
CA ALA A 34 -15.79 18.94 -45.81
C ALA A 34 -16.52 19.23 -44.48
N SER A 35 -17.61 20.00 -44.59
CA SER A 35 -18.75 19.95 -43.67
C SER A 35 -19.27 18.53 -43.55
N GLY A 36 -19.58 18.11 -42.32
CA GLY A 36 -20.31 16.89 -42.03
C GLY A 36 -20.58 16.78 -40.53
N ASP A 37 -21.72 17.28 -40.10
CA ASP A 37 -22.32 16.83 -38.83
C ASP A 37 -22.58 15.31 -38.92
N PRO A 38 -22.39 14.60 -37.80
CA PRO A 38 -23.53 13.82 -37.35
C PRO A 38 -23.86 14.04 -35.88
N VAL A 39 -25.17 14.10 -35.69
CA VAL A 39 -25.94 14.05 -34.46
C VAL A 39 -25.66 12.81 -33.60
N ASN A 40 -25.54 13.07 -32.30
CA ASN A 40 -26.07 12.31 -31.15
C ASN A 40 -25.52 10.90 -30.85
N ALA A 41 -24.73 10.82 -29.77
CA ALA A 41 -24.69 9.65 -28.90
C ALA A 41 -24.36 10.07 -27.45
N SER A 42 -25.42 10.19 -26.65
CA SER A 42 -25.59 9.47 -25.38
C SER A 42 -24.39 9.37 -24.42
N GLY A 43 -24.50 10.11 -23.31
CA GLY A 43 -24.19 9.58 -21.97
C GLY A 43 -22.73 9.17 -21.70
N GLY A 44 -21.86 10.14 -21.45
CA GLY A 44 -20.60 9.92 -20.76
C GLY A 44 -20.84 9.49 -19.31
N GLY A 45 -21.08 8.20 -19.08
CA GLY A 45 -20.91 7.56 -17.78
C GLY A 45 -19.44 7.67 -17.34
N PRO A 46 -19.16 7.68 -16.02
CA PRO A 46 -17.79 7.85 -15.53
C PRO A 46 -16.91 6.73 -16.07
N GLY A 47 -15.92 7.10 -16.88
CA GLY A 47 -15.01 6.17 -17.54
C GLY A 47 -14.33 5.27 -16.53
N HIS A 48 -14.76 4.00 -16.49
CA HIS A 48 -13.97 2.94 -15.90
C HIS A 48 -12.84 2.64 -16.89
N SER A 49 -11.59 2.92 -16.50
CA SER A 49 -10.45 2.46 -17.29
C SER A 49 -10.52 0.93 -17.37
N PRO A 50 -10.38 0.32 -18.57
CA PRO A 50 -10.56 -1.13 -18.77
C PRO A 50 -9.57 -2.01 -18.00
N ASP A 51 -8.55 -1.42 -17.38
CA ASP A 51 -7.49 -2.12 -16.63
C ASP A 51 -7.64 -2.06 -15.10
N ALA A 52 -8.65 -1.35 -14.56
CA ALA A 52 -8.90 -1.38 -13.13
C ALA A 52 -9.56 -2.72 -12.73
N PRO A 53 -9.13 -3.39 -11.65
CA PRO A 53 -9.83 -4.58 -11.17
C PRO A 53 -11.29 -4.24 -10.87
N THR A 54 -12.20 -4.86 -11.62
CA THR A 54 -13.66 -4.71 -11.49
C THR A 54 -14.17 -5.07 -10.08
N ASP A 55 -13.36 -5.78 -9.30
CA ASP A 55 -13.61 -6.20 -7.91
C ASP A 55 -12.75 -5.42 -6.89
N GLY A 56 -12.59 -4.11 -7.09
CA GLY A 56 -11.61 -3.23 -6.42
C GLY A 56 -11.17 -3.61 -4.99
N PRO A 57 -12.06 -3.58 -3.98
CA PRO A 57 -11.73 -3.97 -2.61
C PRO A 57 -11.35 -5.44 -2.41
N LEU A 58 -11.99 -6.38 -3.11
CA LEU A 58 -11.65 -7.80 -3.05
C LEU A 58 -10.27 -8.04 -3.68
N ALA A 59 -10.05 -7.51 -4.88
CA ALA A 59 -8.77 -7.58 -5.57
C ALA A 59 -7.64 -7.02 -4.71
N PHE A 60 -7.88 -5.90 -4.01
CA PHE A 60 -6.91 -5.34 -3.09
C PHE A 60 -6.61 -6.24 -1.89
N GLN A 61 -7.63 -6.83 -1.26
CA GLN A 61 -7.43 -7.79 -0.16
C GLN A 61 -6.59 -8.99 -0.61
N LEU A 62 -6.81 -9.48 -1.82
CA LEU A 62 -5.97 -10.53 -2.43
C LEU A 62 -4.52 -10.08 -2.62
N VAL A 63 -4.26 -8.82 -2.97
CA VAL A 63 -2.89 -8.27 -3.02
C VAL A 63 -2.22 -8.31 -1.64
N LEU A 64 -2.95 -7.93 -0.59
CA LEU A 64 -2.45 -7.97 0.79
C LEU A 64 -2.10 -9.41 1.20
N LEU A 65 -3.06 -10.32 1.02
CA LEU A 65 -2.94 -11.73 1.35
C LEU A 65 -1.78 -12.41 0.63
N ARG A 66 -1.49 -12.04 -0.63
CA ARG A 66 -0.38 -12.65 -1.37
C ARG A 66 0.96 -12.40 -0.69
N ARG A 67 1.17 -11.21 -0.12
CA ARG A 67 2.42 -10.89 0.61
C ARG A 67 2.44 -11.55 1.98
N MET A 68 1.31 -11.62 2.67
CA MET A 68 1.20 -12.32 3.95
C MET A 68 1.43 -13.84 3.82
N ALA A 69 1.08 -14.42 2.67
CA ALA A 69 1.28 -15.85 2.39
C ALA A 69 2.75 -16.30 2.43
N ASP A 70 3.70 -15.37 2.32
CA ASP A 70 5.13 -15.66 2.44
C ASP A 70 5.49 -16.12 3.88
N HIS A 71 4.69 -15.74 4.88
CA HIS A 71 4.88 -16.08 6.29
C HIS A 71 3.75 -16.93 6.88
N GLN A 72 2.51 -16.66 6.48
CA GLN A 72 1.31 -17.24 7.06
C GLN A 72 0.43 -17.92 6.01
N PRO A 73 0.93 -18.97 5.31
CA PRO A 73 0.17 -19.62 4.24
C PRO A 73 -1.15 -20.24 4.72
N GLY A 74 -1.18 -20.81 5.94
CA GLY A 74 -2.41 -21.39 6.52
C GLY A 74 -3.52 -20.35 6.77
N LEU A 75 -3.19 -19.24 7.43
CA LEU A 75 -4.15 -18.15 7.66
C LEU A 75 -4.66 -17.54 6.35
N VAL A 76 -3.81 -17.47 5.32
CA VAL A 76 -4.22 -17.02 4.00
C VAL A 76 -5.21 -18.00 3.35
N GLU A 77 -5.01 -19.30 3.48
CA GLU A 77 -5.96 -20.29 2.95
C GLU A 77 -7.32 -20.18 3.65
N ASP A 78 -7.33 -19.92 4.95
CA ASP A 78 -8.56 -19.68 5.71
C ASP A 78 -9.26 -18.40 5.24
N ALA A 79 -8.52 -17.30 5.08
CA ALA A 79 -9.04 -16.05 4.56
C ALA A 79 -9.59 -16.18 3.14
N LEU A 80 -8.91 -16.93 2.27
CA LEU A 80 -9.39 -17.20 0.90
C LEU A 80 -10.73 -17.94 0.91
N ARG A 81 -10.90 -18.93 1.80
CA ARG A 81 -12.19 -19.62 1.95
C ARG A 81 -13.30 -18.66 2.40
N THR A 82 -13.02 -17.80 3.37
CA THR A 82 -13.96 -16.76 3.83
C THR A 82 -14.36 -15.80 2.70
N LEU A 83 -13.42 -15.44 1.83
CA LEU A 83 -13.65 -14.55 0.69
C LEU A 83 -14.28 -15.25 -0.53
N GLY A 84 -14.42 -16.58 -0.50
CA GLY A 84 -14.87 -17.36 -1.67
C GLY A 84 -13.89 -17.28 -2.86
N ALA A 85 -12.61 -17.02 -2.60
CA ALA A 85 -11.58 -16.80 -3.61
C ALA A 85 -10.58 -17.97 -3.66
N SER A 86 -9.94 -18.13 -4.82
CA SER A 86 -8.94 -19.16 -5.04
C SER A 86 -7.51 -18.61 -4.96
N ARG A 87 -6.53 -19.54 -4.86
CA ARG A 87 -5.10 -19.19 -5.03
C ARG A 87 -4.79 -18.65 -6.43
N ALA A 88 -5.59 -19.00 -7.44
CA ALA A 88 -5.45 -18.44 -8.77
C ALA A 88 -5.84 -16.96 -8.78
N ASP A 89 -6.96 -16.60 -8.16
CA ASP A 89 -7.42 -15.22 -8.02
C ASP A 89 -6.40 -14.37 -7.26
N LEU A 90 -5.82 -14.93 -6.20
CA LEU A 90 -4.75 -14.31 -5.43
C LEU A 90 -3.54 -13.94 -6.30
N ARG A 91 -3.11 -14.88 -7.14
CA ARG A 91 -1.98 -14.68 -8.08
C ARG A 91 -2.35 -13.65 -9.16
N GLU A 92 -3.57 -13.74 -9.68
CA GLU A 92 -4.06 -12.86 -10.74
C GLU A 92 -4.12 -11.41 -10.27
N ALA A 93 -4.74 -11.18 -9.10
CA ALA A 93 -4.84 -9.87 -8.48
C ALA A 93 -3.44 -9.25 -8.25
N ASN A 94 -2.49 -10.04 -7.77
CA ASN A 94 -1.12 -9.56 -7.55
C ASN A 94 -0.40 -9.23 -8.86
N ARG A 95 -0.57 -10.06 -9.90
CA ARG A 95 0.00 -9.80 -11.23
C ARG A 95 -0.53 -8.49 -11.82
N ARG A 96 -1.85 -8.27 -11.78
CA ARG A 96 -2.46 -7.01 -12.23
C ARG A 96 -1.95 -5.82 -11.42
N TRP A 97 -1.88 -5.94 -10.11
CA TRP A 97 -1.35 -4.89 -9.24
C TRP A 97 0.11 -4.53 -9.57
N GLN A 98 0.98 -5.53 -9.78
CA GLN A 98 2.38 -5.29 -10.14
C GLN A 98 2.51 -4.63 -11.51
N ALA A 99 1.78 -5.13 -12.51
CA ALA A 99 1.75 -4.54 -13.86
C ALA A 99 1.31 -3.07 -13.81
N TRP A 100 0.30 -2.77 -12.98
CA TRP A 100 -0.21 -1.41 -12.82
C TRP A 100 0.76 -0.50 -12.04
N ALA A 101 1.45 -1.03 -11.03
CA ALA A 101 2.44 -0.30 -10.24
C ALA A 101 3.67 0.10 -11.07
N HIS A 102 4.00 -0.65 -12.12
CA HIS A 102 5.10 -0.37 -13.04
C HIS A 102 4.70 0.50 -14.25
N SER A 103 3.43 0.93 -14.35
CA SER A 103 2.96 1.76 -15.46
C SER A 103 3.47 3.22 -15.33
N PRO A 104 4.10 3.80 -16.36
CA PRO A 104 4.54 5.19 -16.37
C PRO A 104 3.41 6.22 -16.22
N ARG A 105 2.16 5.81 -16.50
CA ARG A 105 0.96 6.66 -16.43
C ARG A 105 0.24 6.60 -15.08
N SER A 106 0.84 5.98 -14.07
CA SER A 106 0.18 5.83 -12.77
C SER A 106 -0.04 7.22 -12.14
N ARG A 107 -1.31 7.62 -12.02
CA ARG A 107 -1.75 8.73 -11.15
C ARG A 107 -1.06 8.54 -9.79
N GLY A 108 -0.49 9.62 -9.20
CA GLY A 108 0.36 9.55 -7.99
C GLY A 108 -0.16 8.60 -6.90
N ALA A 109 0.71 8.11 -6.00
CA ALA A 109 0.46 6.92 -5.17
C ALA A 109 -0.94 6.82 -4.54
N VAL A 110 -1.52 7.93 -4.08
CA VAL A 110 -2.88 8.05 -3.52
C VAL A 110 -3.99 7.83 -4.55
N GLY A 111 -3.82 8.37 -5.75
CA GLY A 111 -4.73 8.19 -6.87
C GLY A 111 -4.90 6.73 -7.25
N ARG A 112 -3.86 5.89 -7.06
CA ARG A 112 -3.95 4.44 -7.25
C ARG A 112 -4.92 3.79 -6.26
N TYR A 113 -4.76 4.09 -4.97
CA TYR A 113 -5.66 3.56 -3.93
C TYR A 113 -7.09 4.07 -4.11
N ARG A 114 -7.29 5.34 -4.44
CA ARG A 114 -8.64 5.88 -4.74
C ARG A 114 -9.29 5.25 -5.97
N SER A 115 -8.50 4.90 -6.98
CA SER A 115 -9.03 4.25 -8.18
C SER A 115 -9.46 2.81 -7.91
N LEU A 116 -8.72 2.10 -7.05
CA LEU A 116 -8.98 0.69 -6.74
C LEU A 116 -10.02 0.51 -5.62
N LEU A 117 -9.89 1.27 -4.53
CA LEU A 117 -10.73 1.15 -3.34
C LEU A 117 -11.91 2.12 -3.33
N GLY A 118 -11.99 3.01 -4.33
CA GLY A 118 -12.99 4.06 -4.39
C GLY A 118 -12.74 5.19 -3.38
N ARG A 119 -13.83 5.84 -2.95
CA ARG A 119 -13.77 6.95 -2.00
C ARG A 119 -13.31 6.43 -0.62
N PRO A 120 -12.35 7.09 0.04
CA PRO A 120 -11.98 6.76 1.41
C PRO A 120 -13.15 6.98 2.37
N GLU A 121 -13.24 6.14 3.39
CA GLU A 121 -14.19 6.28 4.50
C GLU A 121 -13.91 7.56 5.29
N SER A 122 -12.63 7.84 5.56
CA SER A 122 -12.22 9.09 6.18
C SER A 122 -10.93 9.65 5.58
N VAL A 123 -10.82 10.97 5.62
CA VAL A 123 -9.60 11.72 5.32
C VAL A 123 -9.34 12.63 6.51
N THR A 124 -8.23 12.40 7.20
CA THR A 124 -7.89 13.15 8.42
C THR A 124 -6.54 13.84 8.25
N THR A 125 -6.49 15.14 8.47
CA THR A 125 -5.23 15.89 8.52
C THR A 125 -4.51 15.62 9.83
N ARG A 126 -3.26 15.19 9.77
CA ARG A 126 -2.37 14.98 10.93
C ARG A 126 -1.17 15.91 10.84
N ARG A 127 -0.73 16.41 11.99
CA ARG A 127 0.57 17.10 12.11
C ARG A 127 1.56 16.15 12.74
N ILE A 128 2.67 15.91 12.05
CA ILE A 128 3.75 15.06 12.52
C ILE A 128 5.01 15.91 12.49
N GLY A 129 5.45 16.36 13.67
CA GLY A 129 6.43 17.44 13.76
C GLY A 129 5.88 18.73 13.15
N ASP A 130 6.62 19.30 12.22
CA ASP A 130 6.26 20.47 11.40
C ASP A 130 5.52 20.11 10.11
N LEU A 131 5.44 18.83 9.76
CA LEU A 131 4.83 18.37 8.52
C LEU A 131 3.32 18.14 8.67
N THR A 132 2.57 18.64 7.69
CA THR A 132 1.14 18.35 7.56
C THR A 132 0.95 17.16 6.61
N CYS A 133 0.25 16.15 7.11
CA CYS A 133 0.01 14.88 6.42
C CYS A 133 -1.49 14.65 6.28
N GLU A 134 -1.93 13.91 5.26
CA GLU A 134 -3.28 13.38 5.21
C GLU A 134 -3.26 11.87 5.44
N ALA A 135 -4.10 11.39 6.34
CA ALA A 135 -4.37 9.97 6.53
C ALA A 135 -5.70 9.65 5.86
N LEU A 136 -5.64 8.90 4.76
CA LEU A 136 -6.81 8.39 4.06
C LEU A 136 -7.04 6.96 4.48
N THR A 137 -8.27 6.60 4.85
CA THR A 137 -8.60 5.25 5.31
C THR A 137 -9.71 4.61 4.48
N TRP A 138 -9.59 3.30 4.26
CA TRP A 138 -10.61 2.49 3.60
C TRP A 138 -10.97 1.28 4.45
N PRO A 139 -12.23 0.82 4.41
CA PRO A 139 -12.63 -0.43 5.03
C PRO A 139 -11.95 -1.60 4.33
N VAL A 140 -11.66 -2.65 5.10
CA VAL A 140 -11.09 -3.90 4.60
C VAL A 140 -11.98 -5.04 5.07
N PRO A 141 -12.98 -5.48 4.28
CA PRO A 141 -14.04 -6.38 4.75
C PRO A 141 -13.57 -7.66 5.45
N LEU A 142 -12.42 -8.23 5.08
CA LEU A 142 -11.80 -9.38 5.72
C LEU A 142 -11.42 -9.12 7.20
N TRP A 143 -11.07 -7.88 7.52
CA TRP A 143 -10.72 -7.43 8.86
C TRP A 143 -11.62 -6.23 9.25
N PRO A 144 -12.86 -6.47 9.70
CA PRO A 144 -13.85 -5.41 9.92
C PRO A 144 -13.41 -4.36 10.96
N ASP A 145 -12.57 -4.77 11.92
CA ASP A 145 -12.01 -3.89 12.96
C ASP A 145 -10.75 -3.14 12.51
N LEU A 146 -10.29 -3.35 11.27
CA LEU A 146 -9.13 -2.69 10.72
C LEU A 146 -9.51 -1.75 9.57
N ARG A 147 -8.63 -0.80 9.30
CA ARG A 147 -8.67 0.07 8.13
C ARG A 147 -7.35 0.01 7.41
N PHE A 148 -7.40 0.07 6.09
CA PHE A 148 -6.20 0.33 5.31
C PHE A 148 -5.98 1.84 5.27
N GLU A 149 -4.93 2.31 5.92
CA GLU A 149 -4.54 3.71 5.97
C GLU A 149 -3.39 3.97 5.01
N VAL A 150 -3.53 5.01 4.20
CA VAL A 150 -2.45 5.60 3.39
C VAL A 150 -2.16 6.97 3.96
N LEU A 151 -0.97 7.14 4.51
CA LEU A 151 -0.47 8.44 4.97
C LEU A 151 0.27 9.13 3.83
N THR A 152 -0.04 10.39 3.61
CA THR A 152 0.50 11.17 2.51
C THR A 152 1.23 12.39 3.04
N GLY A 153 2.44 12.60 2.54
CA GLY A 153 3.19 13.81 2.79
C GLY A 153 2.71 15.00 1.96
N PRO A 154 3.40 16.14 2.10
CA PRO A 154 3.25 17.28 1.20
C PRO A 154 3.33 16.84 -0.26
N GLN A 155 2.53 17.46 -1.14
CA GLN A 155 2.47 17.16 -2.58
C GLN A 155 1.87 15.77 -2.94
N GLY A 156 1.26 15.07 -1.98
CA GLY A 156 0.48 13.85 -2.23
C GLY A 156 1.32 12.57 -2.40
N THR A 157 2.60 12.62 -2.03
CA THR A 157 3.48 11.44 -1.97
C THR A 157 3.01 10.53 -0.83
N ALA A 158 2.77 9.25 -1.11
CA ALA A 158 2.45 8.29 -0.04
C ALA A 158 3.72 7.95 0.74
N TRP A 159 3.72 8.21 2.05
CA TRP A 159 4.81 7.87 2.94
C TRP A 159 4.71 6.44 3.45
N ASN A 160 3.50 5.99 3.78
CA ASN A 160 3.24 4.63 4.24
C ASN A 160 1.82 4.21 3.91
N ALA A 161 1.64 2.91 3.77
CA ALA A 161 0.35 2.28 3.50
C ALA A 161 0.26 0.97 4.28
N TRP A 162 -0.66 0.90 5.25
CA TRP A 162 -0.72 -0.17 6.24
C TRP A 162 -2.12 -0.38 6.83
N LEU A 163 -2.32 -1.52 7.47
CA LEU A 163 -3.50 -1.82 8.26
C LEU A 163 -3.35 -1.21 9.67
N VAL A 164 -4.34 -0.43 10.06
CA VAL A 164 -4.46 0.22 11.38
C VAL A 164 -5.77 -0.18 12.04
N ARG A 165 -5.83 -0.12 13.37
CA ARG A 165 -7.09 -0.34 14.10
C ARG A 165 -8.10 0.73 13.73
N ALA A 166 -9.33 0.32 13.43
CA ALA A 166 -10.42 1.25 13.18
C ALA A 166 -10.68 2.11 14.43
N PRO A 167 -10.99 3.41 14.28
CA PRO A 167 -11.34 4.25 15.42
C PRO A 167 -12.50 3.65 16.23
N GLY A 168 -12.30 3.49 17.54
CA GLY A 168 -13.30 2.93 18.45
C GLY A 168 -13.39 1.39 18.47
N ALA A 169 -12.71 0.68 17.56
CA ALA A 169 -12.61 -0.77 17.64
C ALA A 169 -11.67 -1.18 18.78
N PRO A 170 -12.00 -2.25 19.54
CA PRO A 170 -11.12 -2.73 20.60
C PRO A 170 -9.80 -3.24 20.01
N GLY A 171 -8.69 -2.80 20.60
CA GLY A 171 -7.37 -3.34 20.32
C GLY A 171 -7.10 -4.60 21.16
N PRO A 172 -6.09 -5.41 20.78
CA PRO A 172 -5.65 -6.54 21.58
C PRO A 172 -4.99 -6.07 22.89
N ASP A 173 -5.17 -6.84 23.96
CA ASP A 173 -4.50 -6.62 25.23
C ASP A 173 -3.16 -7.37 25.22
N LEU A 174 -2.09 -6.67 24.83
CA LEU A 174 -0.76 -7.23 24.67
C LEU A 174 0.03 -7.10 25.98
N ARG A 175 0.23 -8.21 26.69
CA ARG A 175 0.95 -8.24 27.97
C ARG A 175 2.26 -9.00 27.88
N THR A 176 2.30 -10.03 27.04
CA THR A 176 3.41 -10.95 26.88
C THR A 176 3.69 -11.21 25.40
N THR A 177 4.82 -11.87 25.10
CA THR A 177 5.12 -12.33 23.75
C THR A 177 4.10 -13.34 23.21
N ASP A 178 3.38 -14.05 24.08
CA ASP A 178 2.39 -15.06 23.68
C ASP A 178 1.11 -14.42 23.11
N ASP A 179 0.84 -13.17 23.47
CA ASP A 179 -0.29 -12.39 22.93
C ASP A 179 -0.04 -11.95 21.46
N LEU A 180 1.21 -12.06 20.99
CA LEU A 180 1.64 -11.71 19.62
C LEU A 180 1.32 -12.83 18.63
N VAL A 181 0.03 -13.13 18.50
CA VAL A 181 -0.50 -14.07 17.52
C VAL A 181 -0.54 -13.41 16.12
N PRO A 182 -0.15 -14.11 15.04
CA PRO A 182 -0.20 -13.54 13.69
C PRO A 182 -1.58 -12.96 13.37
N TRP A 183 -1.59 -11.78 12.76
CA TRP A 183 -2.77 -10.99 12.38
C TRP A 183 -3.61 -10.40 13.52
N SER A 184 -3.24 -10.60 14.80
CA SER A 184 -4.02 -10.06 15.93
C SER A 184 -3.80 -8.55 16.16
N CYS A 185 -2.57 -8.09 15.96
CA CYS A 185 -2.13 -6.74 16.32
C CYS A 185 -1.38 -6.02 15.20
N THR A 186 -1.44 -4.69 15.26
CA THR A 186 -0.77 -3.77 14.36
C THR A 186 0.58 -3.32 14.93
N VAL A 187 1.45 -2.79 14.07
CA VAL A 187 2.77 -2.28 14.49
C VAL A 187 2.67 -1.19 15.57
N ASP A 188 1.66 -0.32 15.50
CA ASP A 188 1.43 0.75 16.48
C ASP A 188 0.96 0.21 17.84
N GLU A 189 0.17 -0.86 17.84
CA GLU A 189 -0.29 -1.53 19.07
C GLU A 189 0.90 -2.19 19.79
N VAL A 190 1.76 -2.89 19.07
CA VAL A 190 2.98 -3.51 19.63
C VAL A 190 3.96 -2.45 20.13
N ALA A 191 4.20 -1.40 19.34
CA ALA A 191 5.12 -0.31 19.72
C ALA A 191 4.66 0.43 20.99
N ARG A 192 3.36 0.53 21.21
CA ARG A 192 2.77 1.14 22.41
C ARG A 192 2.82 0.20 23.61
N ALA A 193 2.48 -1.08 23.43
CA ALA A 193 2.43 -2.06 24.51
C ALA A 193 3.83 -2.36 25.09
N PHE A 194 4.84 -2.44 24.23
CA PHE A 194 6.20 -2.84 24.62
C PHE A 194 7.22 -1.72 24.43
N ALA A 195 6.91 -0.54 24.96
CA ALA A 195 7.86 0.58 24.94
C ALA A 195 9.07 0.33 25.87
N PRO A 196 10.29 0.74 25.48
CA PRO A 196 10.64 1.36 24.20
C PRO A 196 10.76 0.33 23.07
N ALA A 197 10.14 0.65 21.92
CA ALA A 197 10.25 -0.15 20.71
C ALA A 197 11.11 0.58 19.67
N ARG A 198 12.02 -0.16 19.01
CA ARG A 198 12.95 0.36 18.01
C ARG A 198 12.56 -0.14 16.62
N PRO A 199 12.16 0.76 15.70
CA PRO A 199 11.96 0.40 14.30
C PRO A 199 13.23 -0.18 13.68
N MET A 200 13.05 -1.17 12.81
CA MET A 200 14.11 -1.80 12.04
C MET A 200 13.70 -1.88 10.57
N GLU A 201 14.70 -1.86 9.69
CA GLU A 201 14.48 -2.06 8.27
C GLU A 201 13.84 -3.44 8.01
N GLY A 202 12.81 -3.45 7.17
CA GLY A 202 12.14 -4.66 6.75
C GLY A 202 12.92 -5.41 5.68
N THR A 203 12.59 -6.68 5.48
CA THR A 203 13.23 -7.51 4.44
C THR A 203 12.69 -7.25 3.02
N ALA A 204 11.67 -6.39 2.88
CA ALA A 204 11.05 -5.99 1.62
C ALA A 204 10.26 -4.67 1.79
N PRO A 205 9.88 -3.95 0.71
CA PRO A 205 9.23 -2.62 0.80
C PRO A 205 7.91 -2.53 1.57
N THR A 206 7.23 -3.66 1.80
CA THR A 206 5.94 -3.74 2.54
C THR A 206 6.08 -4.43 3.89
N ARG A 207 7.32 -4.79 4.25
CA ARG A 207 7.66 -5.46 5.49
C ARG A 207 8.27 -4.46 6.46
N TRP A 208 7.95 -4.63 7.73
CA TRP A 208 8.50 -3.81 8.80
C TRP A 208 8.96 -4.73 9.92
N ARG A 209 10.03 -4.38 10.61
CA ARG A 209 10.44 -5.06 11.84
C ARG A 209 10.49 -4.09 13.01
N LEU A 210 10.15 -4.60 14.20
CA LEU A 210 10.16 -3.83 15.43
C LEU A 210 10.88 -4.64 16.51
N ALA A 211 11.97 -4.11 17.05
CA ALA A 211 12.64 -4.68 18.20
C ALA A 211 12.09 -4.06 19.49
N PHE A 212 11.83 -4.88 20.50
CA PHE A 212 11.32 -4.43 21.81
C PHE A 212 11.70 -5.45 22.89
N THR A 213 11.42 -5.11 24.14
CA THR A 213 11.57 -6.01 25.29
C THR A 213 10.21 -6.30 25.92
N ALA A 214 9.77 -7.55 25.84
CA ALA A 214 8.48 -8.01 26.38
C ALA A 214 8.67 -9.18 27.37
N PRO A 215 7.78 -9.33 28.36
CA PRO A 215 7.72 -10.54 29.17
C PRO A 215 7.32 -11.76 28.32
N ASP A 216 7.94 -12.90 28.57
CA ASP A 216 7.47 -14.20 28.09
C ASP A 216 6.36 -14.76 29.01
N ALA A 217 5.90 -15.98 28.73
CA ALA A 217 4.90 -16.68 29.55
C ALA A 217 5.31 -16.89 31.02
N GLN A 218 6.62 -16.86 31.31
CA GLN A 218 7.17 -16.98 32.67
C GLN A 218 7.36 -15.60 33.33
N GLY A 219 7.08 -14.52 32.62
CA GLY A 219 7.29 -13.14 33.07
C GLY A 219 8.71 -12.62 32.87
N GLU A 220 9.60 -13.42 32.27
CA GLU A 220 10.98 -13.01 32.02
C GLU A 220 11.04 -12.09 30.81
N ARG A 221 11.73 -10.96 30.95
CA ARG A 221 11.80 -9.95 29.90
C ARG A 221 12.85 -10.33 28.87
N ARG A 222 12.41 -10.62 27.64
CA ARG A 222 13.27 -11.00 26.53
C ARG A 222 13.31 -9.92 25.46
N ALA A 223 14.46 -9.81 24.80
CA ALA A 223 14.56 -9.07 23.56
C ALA A 223 13.84 -9.86 22.47
N THR A 224 12.94 -9.21 21.74
CA THR A 224 12.11 -9.84 20.72
C THR A 224 12.04 -8.94 19.49
N VAL A 225 12.03 -9.54 18.31
CA VAL A 225 11.79 -8.83 17.05
C VAL A 225 10.48 -9.30 16.44
N ALA A 226 9.49 -8.42 16.30
CA ALA A 226 8.29 -8.72 15.54
C ALA A 226 8.46 -8.31 14.08
N GLU A 227 7.99 -9.16 13.16
CA GLU A 227 7.92 -8.87 11.72
C GLU A 227 6.47 -8.66 11.29
N PHE A 228 6.23 -7.58 10.55
CA PHE A 228 4.94 -7.13 10.09
C PHE A 228 4.93 -7.08 8.56
N THR A 229 3.76 -7.31 7.97
CA THR A 229 3.51 -7.07 6.54
C THR A 229 2.26 -6.22 6.44
N TRP A 230 2.34 -5.11 5.69
CA TRP A 230 1.28 -4.09 5.67
C TRP A 230 0.90 -3.58 7.08
N GLY A 231 1.87 -3.50 8.01
CA GLY A 231 1.64 -3.08 9.39
C GLY A 231 0.92 -4.09 10.30
N LEU A 232 0.56 -5.28 9.79
CA LEU A 232 -0.09 -6.34 10.55
C LEU A 232 0.92 -7.44 10.92
N LEU A 233 0.90 -7.90 12.18
CA LEU A 233 1.86 -8.86 12.70
C LEU A 233 1.87 -10.16 11.90
N GLN A 234 3.04 -10.64 11.49
CA GLN A 234 3.18 -11.94 10.83
C GLN A 234 3.84 -12.97 11.73
N ARG A 235 4.86 -12.60 12.49
CA ARG A 235 5.57 -13.52 13.41
C ARG A 235 6.49 -12.75 14.34
N THR A 236 6.91 -13.41 15.40
CA THR A 236 8.07 -13.02 16.21
C THR A 236 9.31 -13.80 15.75
N ILE A 237 10.47 -13.19 15.96
CA ILE A 237 11.80 -13.74 15.67
C ILE A 237 12.61 -13.52 16.94
N GLU A 238 13.14 -14.61 17.47
CA GLU A 238 14.07 -14.64 18.61
C GLU A 238 15.52 -14.63 18.11
#